data_AF-A0A267FTC8-F1
#
_entry.id   AF-A0A267FTC8-F1
#
_cell.length_a   1.000
_cell.length_b   1.000
_cell.length_c   1.000
_cell.angle_alpha   90.00
_cell.angle_beta   90.00
_cell.angle_gamma   90.00
#
_symmetry.space_group_name_H-M   'P 1'
#
loop_
_entity.id
_entity.type
_entity.pdbx_description
1 polymer ?
#
loop_
_entity_poly.entity_id
_entity_poly.type
_entity_poly.pdbx_seq_one_letter_code
_entity_poly.pdbx_strand_id
1 'polypeptide(L)'
;SPEACPQPESLLHPLLDCLATVASLGGPDGQACAQSGPSPTVLQLLARLPFRYFSEPSLRRLLFPAVIACTLHNLPHLNILAEDLSPRMIVAFLDSIATASGADDGQQMTVDESARVLQLTVPQSQIGEIRQFYSDFLCAPAAAGATASSDSGSAGTAAEITAGVPVLANG
;
A
#
# COMPACT_ATOMS: atom_id res chain seq x y z
N SER A 1 -17.77 -35.49 -16.75
CA SER A 1 -17.46 -34.06 -16.93
C SER A 1 -16.36 -33.69 -15.96
N PRO A 2 -15.20 -33.17 -16.41
CA PRO A 2 -14.19 -32.73 -15.47
C PRO A 2 -14.73 -31.48 -14.76
N GLU A 3 -14.72 -31.49 -13.42
CA GLU A 3 -14.87 -30.28 -12.63
C GLU A 3 -13.80 -29.29 -13.11
N ALA A 4 -14.24 -28.23 -13.79
CA ALA A 4 -13.39 -27.10 -14.07
C ALA A 4 -13.15 -26.39 -12.73
N CYS A 5 -12.08 -26.77 -12.01
CA CYS A 5 -11.53 -25.91 -10.97
C CYS A 5 -11.41 -24.50 -11.56
N PRO A 6 -12.05 -23.48 -10.95
CA PRO A 6 -11.94 -22.12 -11.44
C PRO A 6 -10.45 -21.78 -11.49
N GLN A 7 -9.99 -21.38 -12.68
CA GLN A 7 -8.60 -21.02 -12.87
C GLN A 7 -8.29 -19.84 -11.92
N PRO A 8 -7.15 -19.84 -11.21
CA PRO A 8 -6.87 -18.88 -10.14
C PRO A 8 -6.92 -17.42 -10.62
N GLU A 9 -6.73 -17.17 -11.92
CA GLU A 9 -6.77 -15.83 -12.51
C GLU A 9 -8.18 -15.23 -12.48
N SER A 10 -9.26 -16.04 -12.46
CA SER A 10 -10.63 -15.52 -12.42
C SER A 10 -11.02 -14.95 -11.05
N LEU A 11 -10.37 -15.41 -9.97
CA LEU A 11 -10.57 -14.92 -8.62
C LEU A 11 -9.57 -13.81 -8.24
N LEU A 12 -8.43 -13.77 -8.92
CA LEU A 12 -7.37 -12.82 -8.64
C LEU A 12 -7.79 -11.39 -9.01
N HIS A 13 -8.48 -11.18 -10.14
CA HIS A 13 -8.89 -9.82 -10.52
C HIS A 13 -9.89 -9.20 -9.52
N PRO A 14 -10.98 -9.89 -9.12
CA PRO A 14 -11.86 -9.39 -8.06
C PRO A 14 -11.16 -9.19 -6.71
N LEU A 15 -10.17 -10.04 -6.39
CA LEU A 15 -9.39 -9.89 -5.16
C LEU A 15 -8.53 -8.63 -5.17
N LEU A 16 -7.83 -8.35 -6.29
CA LEU A 16 -7.05 -7.11 -6.46
C LEU A 16 -7.95 -5.89 -6.35
N ASP A 17 -9.12 -5.95 -6.98
CA ASP A 17 -10.11 -4.88 -6.99
C ASP A 17 -10.65 -4.59 -5.58
N CYS A 18 -10.98 -5.66 -4.84
CA CYS A 18 -11.41 -5.56 -3.46
C CYS A 18 -10.30 -5.02 -2.55
N LEU A 19 -9.07 -5.50 -2.69
CA LEU A 19 -7.92 -5.03 -1.90
C LEU A 19 -7.64 -3.55 -2.14
N ALA A 20 -7.62 -3.11 -3.40
CA ALA A 20 -7.43 -1.72 -3.76
C ALA A 20 -8.52 -0.84 -3.14
N THR A 21 -9.78 -1.25 -3.26
CA THR A 21 -10.92 -0.51 -2.72
C THR A 21 -10.89 -0.44 -1.20
N VAL A 22 -10.65 -1.56 -0.51
CA VAL A 22 -10.59 -1.62 0.95
C VAL A 22 -9.42 -0.80 1.49
N ALA A 23 -8.24 -0.90 0.89
CA ALA A 23 -7.07 -0.13 1.31
C ALA A 23 -7.23 1.37 1.02
N SER A 24 -7.86 1.73 -0.11
CA SER A 24 -8.12 3.13 -0.46
C SER A 24 -9.19 3.77 0.43
N LEU A 25 -10.23 3.02 0.83
CA LEU A 25 -11.35 3.56 1.62
C LEU A 25 -11.11 3.45 3.13
N GLY A 26 -10.36 2.46 3.57
CA GLY A 26 -10.07 2.18 4.98
C GLY A 26 -8.88 2.95 5.56
N GLY A 27 -8.17 3.74 4.76
CA GLY A 27 -7.00 4.50 5.22
C GLY A 27 -5.91 3.60 5.84
N PRO A 28 -5.20 4.03 6.89
CA PRO A 28 -4.09 3.26 7.46
C PRO A 28 -4.50 1.88 8.00
N ASP A 29 -5.73 1.74 8.52
CA ASP A 29 -6.26 0.46 9.00
C ASP A 29 -6.58 -0.50 7.84
N GLY A 30 -7.13 0.02 6.74
CA GLY A 30 -7.34 -0.73 5.51
C GLY A 30 -6.03 -1.17 4.85
N GLN A 31 -4.98 -0.35 4.94
CA GLN A 31 -3.64 -0.72 4.48
C GLN A 31 -3.01 -1.82 5.35
N ALA A 32 -3.26 -1.81 6.67
CA ALA A 32 -2.78 -2.84 7.59
C ALA A 32 -3.41 -4.22 7.30
N CYS A 33 -4.61 -4.28 6.70
CA CYS A 33 -5.20 -5.55 6.25
C CYS A 33 -4.32 -6.29 5.22
N ALA A 34 -3.53 -5.59 4.41
CA ALA A 34 -2.60 -6.22 3.46
C ALA A 34 -1.40 -6.90 4.16
N GLN A 35 -1.18 -6.60 5.45
CA GLN A 35 -0.16 -7.22 6.30
C GLN A 35 -0.73 -8.09 7.41
N SER A 36 -2.06 -8.26 7.50
CA SER A 36 -2.65 -9.13 8.51
C SER A 36 -2.44 -10.60 8.12
N GLY A 37 -1.50 -11.27 8.80
CA GLY A 37 -1.26 -12.70 8.61
C GLY A 37 0.21 -13.12 8.76
N PRO A 38 0.47 -14.44 8.83
CA PRO A 38 1.82 -14.97 8.82
C PRO A 38 2.54 -14.66 7.50
N SER A 39 3.87 -14.56 7.54
CA SER A 39 4.69 -14.36 6.34
C SER A 39 4.57 -15.57 5.38
N PRO A 40 4.43 -15.35 4.04
CA PRO A 40 4.42 -14.07 3.34
C PRO A 40 3.08 -13.33 3.41
N THR A 41 3.14 -12.00 3.59
CA THR A 41 1.94 -11.14 3.67
C THR A 41 1.23 -11.03 2.32
N VAL A 42 -0.02 -10.55 2.32
CA VAL A 42 -0.77 -10.30 1.07
C VAL A 42 0.01 -9.34 0.17
N LEU A 43 0.64 -8.30 0.72
CA LEU A 43 1.48 -7.38 -0.04
C LEU A 43 2.68 -8.08 -0.73
N GLN A 44 3.36 -9.00 -0.04
CA GLN A 44 4.45 -9.79 -0.64
C GLN A 44 3.93 -10.75 -1.72
N LEU A 45 2.75 -11.35 -1.52
CA LEU A 45 2.11 -12.18 -2.55
C LEU A 45 1.77 -11.36 -3.81
N LEU A 46 1.31 -10.12 -3.67
CA LEU A 46 1.07 -9.20 -4.79
C LEU A 46 2.35 -8.87 -5.56
N ALA A 47 3.45 -8.66 -4.85
CA ALA A 47 4.75 -8.37 -5.45
C ALA A 47 5.34 -9.58 -6.21
N ARG A 48 4.96 -10.81 -5.80
CA ARG A 48 5.47 -12.07 -6.36
C ARG A 48 4.56 -12.68 -7.44
N LEU A 49 3.58 -11.92 -7.94
CA LEU A 49 2.70 -12.38 -9.01
C LEU A 49 3.48 -12.73 -10.29
N PRO A 50 2.91 -13.56 -11.18
CA PRO A 50 3.55 -13.87 -12.46
C PRO A 50 3.87 -12.62 -13.27
N PHE A 51 4.99 -12.64 -14.01
CA PHE A 51 5.48 -11.52 -14.82
C PHE A 51 4.41 -10.89 -15.75
N ARG A 52 3.41 -11.67 -16.16
CA ARG A 52 2.28 -11.21 -16.97
C ARG A 52 1.52 -10.04 -16.33
N TYR A 53 1.36 -10.05 -15.01
CA TYR A 53 0.69 -8.96 -14.28
C TYR A 53 1.48 -7.64 -14.30
N PHE A 54 2.80 -7.74 -14.44
CA PHE A 54 3.70 -6.60 -14.53
C PHE A 54 3.94 -6.12 -15.97
N SER A 55 3.57 -6.92 -16.97
CA SER A 55 3.84 -6.63 -18.37
C SER A 55 2.60 -6.13 -19.11
N GLU A 56 1.48 -6.82 -18.92
CA GLU A 56 0.24 -6.54 -19.64
C GLU A 56 -0.42 -5.24 -19.13
N PRO A 57 -0.71 -4.26 -20.00
CA PRO A 57 -1.28 -2.98 -19.58
C PRO A 57 -2.63 -3.15 -18.85
N SER A 58 -3.46 -4.10 -19.27
CA SER A 58 -4.74 -4.38 -18.63
C SER A 58 -4.59 -4.92 -17.20
N LEU A 59 -3.61 -5.80 -16.97
CA LEU A 59 -3.35 -6.36 -15.64
C LEU A 59 -2.61 -5.37 -14.73
N ARG A 60 -1.72 -4.56 -15.30
CA ARG A 60 -1.06 -3.46 -14.59
C ARG A 60 -2.05 -2.45 -14.02
N ARG A 61 -3.14 -2.17 -14.75
CA ARG A 61 -4.24 -1.28 -14.28
C ARG A 61 -5.04 -1.86 -13.11
N LEU A 62 -4.94 -3.15 -12.83
CA LEU A 62 -5.55 -3.79 -11.65
C LEU A 62 -4.55 -3.91 -10.51
N LEU A 63 -3.32 -4.34 -10.83
CA LEU A 63 -2.30 -4.63 -9.83
C LEU A 63 -1.73 -3.35 -9.20
N PHE A 64 -1.31 -2.38 -10.02
CA PHE A 64 -0.63 -1.20 -9.48
C PHE A 64 -1.51 -0.34 -8.59
N PRO A 65 -2.81 -0.11 -8.88
CA PRO A 65 -3.69 0.55 -7.93
C PRO A 65 -3.77 -0.19 -6.60
N ALA A 66 -3.93 -1.52 -6.59
CA ALA A 66 -3.93 -2.30 -5.35
C ALA A 66 -2.64 -2.12 -4.54
N VAL A 67 -1.48 -2.19 -5.21
CA VAL A 67 -0.18 -1.98 -4.57
C VAL A 67 -0.07 -0.55 -4.02
N ILE A 68 -0.42 0.46 -4.83
CA ILE A 68 -0.37 1.88 -4.42
C ILE A 68 -1.28 2.09 -3.22
N ALA A 69 -2.50 1.56 -3.22
CA ALA A 69 -3.44 1.66 -2.10
C ALA A 69 -2.81 1.15 -0.80
N CYS A 70 -2.08 0.04 -0.86
CA CYS A 70 -1.46 -0.59 0.31
C CYS A 70 -0.18 0.08 0.80
N THR A 71 0.55 0.79 -0.07
CA THR A 71 1.88 1.36 0.27
C THR A 71 1.91 2.88 0.34
N LEU A 72 0.89 3.56 -0.18
CA LEU A 72 0.83 5.02 -0.18
C LEU A 72 0.79 5.55 1.27
N HIS A 73 1.73 6.45 1.60
CA HIS A 73 1.95 7.00 2.94
C HIS A 73 2.42 6.00 4.01
N ASN A 74 2.79 4.77 3.64
CA ASN A 74 3.33 3.78 4.57
C ASN A 74 4.73 3.30 4.12
N LEU A 75 5.76 4.01 4.57
CA LEU A 75 7.16 3.68 4.29
C LEU A 75 7.56 2.25 4.68
N PRO A 76 7.10 1.65 5.79
CA PRO A 76 7.40 0.26 6.11
C PRO A 76 6.84 -0.72 5.07
N HIS A 77 5.61 -0.49 4.62
CA HIS A 77 4.97 -1.31 3.57
C HIS A 77 5.71 -1.16 2.24
N LEU A 78 6.13 0.07 1.93
CA LEU A 78 6.91 0.36 0.73
C LEU A 78 8.30 -0.29 0.76
N ASN A 79 8.95 -0.35 1.93
CA ASN A 79 10.25 -0.99 2.07
C ASN A 79 10.17 -2.51 1.85
N ILE A 80 9.13 -3.16 2.39
CA ILE A 80 8.86 -4.60 2.15
C ILE A 80 8.55 -4.84 0.67
N LEU A 81 7.73 -3.98 0.06
CA LEU A 81 7.43 -4.07 -1.37
C LEU A 81 8.71 -3.97 -2.22
N ALA A 82 9.63 -3.07 -1.85
CA ALA A 82 10.86 -2.83 -2.60
C ALA A 82 11.82 -4.04 -2.66
N GLU A 83 11.69 -4.98 -1.72
CA GLU A 83 12.46 -6.23 -1.73
C GLU A 83 12.02 -7.19 -2.85
N ASP A 84 10.72 -7.25 -3.13
CA ASP A 84 10.13 -8.18 -4.11
C ASP A 84 9.81 -7.49 -5.46
N LEU A 85 9.55 -6.18 -5.46
CA LEU A 85 9.11 -5.40 -6.62
C LEU A 85 9.77 -4.02 -6.66
N SER A 86 10.29 -3.64 -7.82
CA SER A 86 10.90 -2.31 -8.01
C SER A 86 9.85 -1.18 -7.97
N PRO A 87 9.91 -0.23 -7.01
CA PRO A 87 8.99 0.90 -6.95
C PRO A 87 9.07 1.82 -8.18
N ARG A 88 10.14 1.69 -8.97
CA ARG A 88 10.29 2.42 -10.24
C ARG A 88 9.24 2.02 -11.28
N MET A 89 8.70 0.80 -11.19
CA MET A 89 7.58 0.37 -12.04
C MET A 89 6.29 1.12 -11.72
N ILE A 90 6.09 1.50 -10.46
CA ILE A 90 4.94 2.32 -10.03
C ILE A 90 5.05 3.71 -10.63
N VAL A 91 6.24 4.34 -10.58
CA VAL A 91 6.47 5.66 -11.20
C VAL A 91 6.18 5.61 -12.71
N ALA A 92 6.69 4.60 -13.42
CA ALA A 92 6.43 4.44 -14.85
C ALA A 92 4.94 4.20 -15.15
N PHE A 93 4.24 3.47 -14.27
CA PHE A 93 2.80 3.29 -14.38
C PHE A 93 2.04 4.62 -14.18
N LEU A 94 2.40 5.41 -13.17
CA LEU A 94 1.83 6.74 -12.92
C LEU A 94 2.02 7.69 -14.11
N ASP A 95 3.21 7.70 -14.71
CA ASP A 95 3.50 8.48 -15.93
C ASP A 95 2.61 8.02 -17.11
N SER A 96 2.37 6.70 -17.23
CA SER A 96 1.52 6.15 -18.29
C SER A 96 0.04 6.54 -18.13
N ILE A 97 -0.49 6.61 -16.90
CA ILE A 97 -1.88 7.01 -16.67
C ILE A 97 -2.07 8.53 -16.66
N ALA A 98 -1.02 9.31 -16.38
CA ALA A 98 -1.04 10.77 -16.51
C ALA A 98 -1.10 11.20 -17.99
N THR A 99 -0.40 10.48 -18.87
CA THR A 99 -0.33 10.77 -20.30
C THR A 99 -1.49 10.18 -21.11
N ALA A 100 -2.11 9.09 -20.64
CA ALA A 100 -3.24 8.43 -21.30
C ALA A 100 -4.53 9.28 -21.37
N SER A 101 -4.60 10.41 -20.66
CA SER A 101 -5.75 11.34 -20.71
C SER A 101 -5.93 12.03 -22.09
N GLY A 102 -4.95 11.92 -23.00
CA GLY A 102 -4.95 12.59 -24.31
C GLY A 102 -4.98 11.70 -25.56
N ALA A 103 -5.01 10.37 -25.43
CA ALA A 103 -4.98 9.46 -26.58
C ALA A 103 -6.24 8.59 -26.62
N ASP A 104 -7.25 9.10 -27.34
CA ASP A 104 -8.36 8.33 -27.87
C ASP A 104 -7.82 7.35 -28.93
N ASP A 105 -7.72 6.07 -28.59
CA ASP A 105 -7.56 5.02 -29.59
C ASP A 105 -8.20 3.71 -29.09
N GLY A 106 -9.50 3.57 -29.38
CA GLY A 106 -9.98 2.44 -30.18
C GLY A 106 -10.12 1.05 -29.54
N GLN A 107 -9.69 0.78 -28.30
CA GLN A 107 -9.99 -0.50 -27.66
C GLN A 107 -11.20 -0.39 -26.73
N GLN A 108 -12.40 -0.38 -27.33
CA GLN A 108 -13.62 -0.77 -26.62
C GLN A 108 -13.45 -2.20 -26.09
N MET A 109 -13.16 -2.35 -24.80
CA MET A 109 -13.48 -3.59 -24.10
C MET A 109 -13.85 -3.20 -22.67
N THR A 110 -15.12 -3.47 -22.35
CA THR A 110 -15.75 -3.42 -21.04
C THR A 110 -15.80 -2.06 -20.34
N VAL A 111 -17.00 -1.69 -19.89
CA VAL A 111 -17.22 -0.64 -18.91
C VAL A 111 -16.57 -1.15 -17.62
N ASP A 112 -15.26 -0.95 -17.52
CA ASP A 112 -14.36 -1.77 -16.72
C ASP A 112 -14.38 -1.28 -15.27
N GLU A 113 -14.89 -2.08 -14.35
CA GLU A 113 -14.84 -1.82 -12.90
C GLU A 113 -13.40 -1.44 -12.46
N SER A 114 -12.41 -2.05 -13.11
CA SER A 114 -10.98 -1.74 -13.08
C SER A 114 -10.66 -0.24 -13.23
N ALA A 115 -11.34 0.46 -14.13
CA ALA A 115 -11.14 1.88 -14.38
C ALA A 115 -11.72 2.74 -13.25
N ARG A 116 -12.80 2.27 -12.60
CA ARG A 116 -13.39 2.95 -11.43
C ARG A 116 -12.47 2.80 -10.23
N VAL A 117 -11.96 1.61 -9.96
CA VAL A 117 -11.03 1.37 -8.84
C VAL A 117 -9.71 2.11 -9.04
N LEU A 118 -9.19 2.16 -10.27
CA LEU A 118 -8.01 2.96 -10.59
C LEU A 118 -8.26 4.46 -10.32
N GLN A 119 -9.42 5.00 -10.72
CA GLN A 119 -9.77 6.39 -10.43
C GLN A 119 -9.99 6.67 -8.94
N LEU A 120 -10.57 5.70 -8.22
CA LEU A 120 -10.87 5.83 -6.80
C LEU A 120 -9.59 5.77 -5.94
N THR A 121 -8.65 4.92 -6.35
CA THR A 121 -7.38 4.70 -5.65
C THR A 121 -6.32 5.72 -6.03
N VAL A 122 -6.28 6.11 -7.30
CA VAL A 122 -5.30 7.04 -7.87
C VAL A 122 -6.05 8.14 -8.62
N PRO A 123 -6.69 9.08 -7.90
CA PRO A 123 -7.40 10.16 -8.55
C PRO A 123 -6.42 11.03 -9.35
N GLN A 124 -6.85 11.46 -10.53
CA GLN A 124 -6.00 12.20 -11.47
C GLN A 124 -5.34 13.45 -10.86
N SER A 125 -6.03 14.12 -9.93
CA SER A 125 -5.49 15.26 -9.19
C SER A 125 -4.33 14.93 -8.27
N GLN A 126 -4.25 13.69 -7.76
CA GLN A 126 -3.22 13.25 -6.82
C GLN A 126 -2.06 12.49 -7.49
N ILE A 127 -2.14 12.18 -8.80
CA ILE A 127 -1.06 11.45 -9.50
C ILE A 127 0.30 12.13 -9.29
N GLY A 128 0.34 13.47 -9.34
CA GLY A 128 1.57 14.22 -9.10
C GLY A 128 2.14 14.02 -7.69
N GLU A 129 1.29 14.06 -6.66
CA GLU A 129 1.68 13.86 -5.26
C GLU A 129 2.14 12.43 -5.00
N ILE A 130 1.37 11.44 -5.48
CA ILE A 130 1.69 10.02 -5.38
C ILE A 130 3.02 9.74 -6.08
N ARG A 131 3.21 10.26 -7.29
CA ARG A 131 4.46 10.13 -8.05
C ARG A 131 5.63 10.75 -7.29
N GLN A 132 5.44 11.91 -6.68
CA GLN A 132 6.48 12.57 -5.89
C GLN A 132 6.87 11.70 -4.69
N PHE A 133 5.91 11.12 -3.97
CA PHE A 133 6.17 10.21 -2.86
C PHE A 133 7.08 9.02 -3.25
N TYR A 134 6.79 8.33 -4.35
CA TYR A 134 7.65 7.24 -4.82
C TYR A 134 9.00 7.74 -5.36
N SER A 135 9.03 8.93 -5.97
CA SER A 135 10.28 9.53 -6.45
C SER A 135 11.20 9.92 -5.29
N ASP A 136 10.64 10.46 -4.21
CA ASP A 136 11.36 10.79 -2.99
C ASP A 136 11.92 9.52 -2.33
N PHE A 137 11.16 8.42 -2.30
CA PHE A 137 11.67 7.13 -1.85
C PHE A 137 12.85 6.62 -2.70
N LEU A 138 12.78 6.78 -4.02
CA LEU A 138 13.87 6.37 -4.93
C LEU A 138 15.09 7.30 -4.90
N CYS A 139 14.88 8.57 -4.55
CA CYS A 139 15.92 9.60 -4.45
C CYS A 139 16.55 9.64 -3.04
N ALA A 140 15.86 9.11 -2.04
CA ALA A 140 16.38 8.98 -0.69
C ALA A 140 17.72 8.26 -0.77
N PRO A 141 18.82 8.89 -0.28
CA PRO A 141 20.09 8.19 -0.20
C PRO A 141 19.85 6.94 0.66
N ALA A 142 20.38 5.80 0.22
CA ALA A 142 20.29 4.49 0.88
C ALA A 142 20.98 4.44 2.27
N ALA A 143 20.82 5.49 3.07
CA ALA A 143 21.48 5.76 4.34
C ALA A 143 20.44 5.71 5.48
N ALA A 144 19.91 4.53 5.76
CA ALA A 144 19.32 4.22 7.06
C ALA A 144 19.37 2.71 7.37
N GLY A 145 20.43 2.03 6.92
CA GLY A 145 20.95 0.89 7.66
C GLY A 145 21.71 1.41 8.89
N ALA A 146 21.00 1.90 9.90
CA ALA A 146 21.59 2.30 11.17
C ALA A 146 20.61 1.96 12.30
N THR A 147 20.84 0.79 12.88
CA THR A 147 20.36 0.39 14.19
C THR A 147 20.79 1.41 15.25
N ALA A 148 19.90 2.33 15.62
CA ALA A 148 19.97 3.00 16.93
C ALA A 148 19.03 2.22 17.86
N SER A 149 19.49 1.10 18.42
CA SER A 149 20.09 1.07 19.77
C SER A 149 19.30 1.94 20.74
N SER A 150 18.41 1.28 21.47
CA SER A 150 17.79 1.78 22.69
C SER A 150 18.89 2.27 23.64
N ASP A 151 18.90 3.55 23.95
CA ASP A 151 19.59 4.06 25.12
C ASP A 151 18.59 4.73 26.04
N SER A 152 18.46 4.14 27.22
CA SER A 152 17.60 4.52 28.32
C SER A 152 18.16 5.75 29.02
N GLY A 153 17.66 6.94 28.66
CA GLY A 153 17.94 8.19 29.35
C GLY A 153 16.94 8.46 30.48
N SER A 154 17.29 8.03 31.69
CA SER A 154 16.63 8.42 32.94
C SER A 154 17.13 9.79 33.42
N ALA A 155 16.22 10.76 33.54
CA ALA A 155 16.25 11.95 34.41
C ALA A 155 14.87 12.64 34.23
N GLY A 156 14.03 12.91 35.23
CA GLY A 156 14.29 13.42 36.57
C GLY A 156 13.73 14.86 36.63
N THR A 157 12.90 15.15 37.64
CA THR A 157 12.21 16.44 38.02
C THR A 157 10.75 16.58 37.53
N ALA A 158 9.77 17.07 38.30
CA ALA A 158 9.57 17.39 39.72
C ALA A 158 8.07 17.62 39.94
N ALA A 159 7.51 17.32 41.12
CA ALA A 159 6.38 18.07 41.71
C ALA A 159 6.01 17.48 43.08
N GLU A 160 6.55 18.13 44.11
CA GLU A 160 6.07 18.12 45.48
C GLU A 160 4.66 18.74 45.55
N ILE A 161 3.66 18.04 46.08
CA ILE A 161 2.50 18.66 46.74
C ILE A 161 2.19 17.88 48.01
N THR A 162 2.51 18.55 49.12
CA THR A 162 2.05 18.29 50.48
C THR A 162 0.54 18.55 50.60
N ALA A 163 -0.24 17.60 51.13
CA ALA A 163 -1.35 17.88 52.05
C ALA A 163 -2.03 16.59 52.57
N GLY A 164 -2.08 16.44 53.90
CA GLY A 164 -3.32 16.08 54.61
C GLY A 164 -3.69 14.60 54.76
N VAL A 165 -3.26 14.01 55.87
CA VAL A 165 -3.91 12.88 56.56
C VAL A 165 -5.28 13.37 57.10
N PRO A 166 -6.38 12.58 57.08
CA PRO A 166 -6.67 11.72 58.23
C PRO A 166 -7.22 10.31 57.94
N VAL A 167 -6.71 9.42 58.79
CA VAL A 167 -7.25 8.16 59.31
C VAL A 167 -8.79 8.07 59.40
N LEU A 168 -9.37 6.91 59.05
CA LEU A 168 -10.19 6.10 59.96
C LEU A 168 -10.64 4.78 59.31
N ALA A 169 -10.74 3.78 60.19
CA ALA A 169 -10.94 2.36 59.96
C ALA A 169 -12.34 1.99 59.47
N ASN A 170 -12.46 0.78 58.90
CA ASN A 170 -13.58 -0.09 59.25
C ASN A 170 -13.23 -1.57 58.98
N GLY A 171 -13.25 -2.33 60.07
CA GLY A 171 -13.71 -3.72 60.10
C GLY A 171 -15.06 -3.75 60.81
#